data_AF-A0A1T5K4R2-F1
#
_entry.id   AF-A0A1T5K4R2-F1
#
_cell.length_a   1.000
_cell.length_b   1.000
_cell.length_c   1.000
_cell.angle_alpha   90.00
_cell.angle_beta   90.00
_cell.angle_gamma   90.00
#
_symmetry.space_group_name_H-M   'P 1'
#
loop_
_entity.id
_entity.type
_entity.pdbx_description
1 polymer ?
#
loop_
_entity_poly.entity_id
_entity_poly.type
_entity_poly.pdbx_seq_one_letter_code
_entity_poly.pdbx_strand_id
1 'polypeptide(L)'
;MKKFIYTFIAALVAFSSVASAQDLLRYNYKKNGYVYTGTERIRIPGSSTVEIKLDKVAIPGGAATYILHVYYESSSAWKMPKNAPLSIMTSDGIPVVVKNSFDDANQIAPKGFRNDAGATVFWNYGKYYYDEADIRKIAEKGVTSIDATRRWSEDGHIKVTYKANEFGKAIARQFETLSKATAPKTELGDQLQAINAQGSNTLVESKTVSINSQLSVGLVYLYYGSTNKESYDLNLYLPGKNIPLGAAVTVVTTGGKTIQMQQEKDVQAGRVFCYPSIDELKAMTKGVSRITVETDKGPVSISFNGDAFSSVLDKLYNAIQRVAVL
;
A
#
# COMPACT_ATOMS: atom_id res chain seq x y z
N MET A 1 -13.97 -1.04 -53.58
CA MET A 1 -12.99 -1.61 -52.62
C MET A 1 -12.87 -0.67 -51.41
N LYS A 2 -13.77 -0.81 -50.44
CA LYS A 2 -13.77 -0.08 -49.16
C LYS A 2 -14.32 -1.05 -48.13
N LYS A 3 -13.49 -1.89 -47.50
CA LYS A 3 -13.93 -2.84 -46.46
C LYS A 3 -12.81 -3.51 -45.65
N PHE A 4 -11.68 -2.83 -45.39
CA PHE A 4 -10.56 -3.41 -44.63
C PHE A 4 -9.88 -2.45 -43.63
N ILE A 5 -10.62 -1.54 -42.97
CA ILE A 5 -10.02 -0.61 -41.98
C ILE A 5 -10.55 -0.80 -40.54
N TYR A 6 -11.55 -1.65 -40.30
CA TYR A 6 -12.20 -1.72 -38.97
C TYR A 6 -11.73 -2.81 -38.00
N THR A 7 -10.75 -3.65 -38.37
CA THR A 7 -10.34 -4.77 -37.49
C THR A 7 -9.10 -4.48 -36.64
N PHE A 8 -8.43 -3.33 -36.81
CA PHE A 8 -7.16 -3.06 -36.11
C PHE A 8 -7.27 -2.13 -34.89
N ILE A 9 -8.46 -1.57 -34.60
CA ILE A 9 -8.64 -0.60 -33.49
C ILE A 9 -9.21 -1.25 -32.21
N ALA A 10 -9.68 -2.51 -32.28
CA ALA A 10 -10.24 -3.21 -31.11
C ALA A 10 -9.19 -3.90 -30.21
N ALA A 11 -7.91 -3.88 -30.56
CA ALA A 11 -6.83 -4.48 -29.76
C ALA A 11 -6.08 -3.49 -28.85
N LEU A 12 -6.43 -2.19 -28.87
CA LEU A 12 -5.67 -1.15 -28.17
C LEU A 12 -6.37 -0.55 -26.92
N VAL A 13 -7.49 -1.12 -26.46
CA VAL A 13 -8.21 -0.64 -25.24
C VAL A 13 -8.41 -1.75 -24.19
N ALA A 14 -7.49 -2.71 -24.12
CA ALA A 14 -7.44 -3.71 -23.06
C ALA A 14 -6.07 -3.75 -22.36
N PHE A 15 -5.49 -2.58 -22.08
CA PHE A 15 -4.42 -2.42 -21.09
C PHE A 15 -4.99 -1.72 -19.84
N SER A 16 -6.07 -2.25 -19.29
CA SER A 16 -6.41 -2.00 -17.89
C SER A 16 -5.50 -2.87 -17.04
N SER A 17 -4.34 -2.29 -16.70
CA SER A 17 -3.43 -2.63 -15.60
C SER A 17 -3.79 -3.90 -14.81
N VAL A 18 -3.38 -5.05 -15.35
CA VAL A 18 -3.19 -6.25 -14.52
C VAL A 18 -1.92 -5.99 -13.72
N ALA A 19 -2.04 -5.20 -12.64
CA ALA A 19 -1.00 -5.12 -11.63
C ALA A 19 -0.65 -6.56 -11.25
N SER A 20 0.63 -6.93 -11.37
CA SER A 20 1.05 -8.28 -11.02
C SER A 20 0.74 -8.51 -9.55
N ALA A 21 0.49 -9.76 -9.13
CA ALA A 21 0.19 -10.08 -7.73
C ALA A 21 1.28 -9.58 -6.76
N GLN A 22 2.49 -9.23 -7.20
CA GLN A 22 3.53 -8.61 -6.35
C GLN A 22 3.39 -7.10 -6.15
N ASP A 23 2.61 -6.39 -6.98
CA ASP A 23 2.50 -4.92 -6.93
C ASP A 23 1.55 -4.44 -5.83
N LEU A 24 0.70 -5.34 -5.34
CA LEU A 24 -0.24 -5.09 -4.25
C LEU A 24 0.38 -5.22 -2.86
N LEU A 25 1.63 -5.65 -2.72
CA LEU A 25 2.27 -5.72 -1.41
C LEU A 25 2.48 -4.29 -0.88
N ARG A 26 1.92 -3.99 0.30
CA ARG A 26 2.05 -2.69 0.96
C ARG A 26 3.16 -2.68 1.98
N TYR A 27 3.20 -3.69 2.84
CA TYR A 27 4.23 -3.84 3.86
C TYR A 27 4.48 -5.31 4.16
N ASN A 28 5.69 -5.60 4.64
CA ASN A 28 6.13 -6.92 5.02
C ASN A 28 7.29 -6.83 6.02
N TYR A 29 7.03 -7.10 7.29
CA TYR A 29 8.01 -6.86 8.35
C TYR A 29 7.90 -7.80 9.54
N LYS A 30 8.95 -7.86 10.35
CA LYS A 30 8.93 -8.56 11.65
C LYS A 30 8.87 -7.57 12.81
N LYS A 31 8.05 -7.88 13.81
CA LYS A 31 7.96 -7.16 15.07
C LYS A 31 7.59 -8.11 16.22
N ASN A 32 8.41 -8.12 17.27
CA ASN A 32 8.27 -8.98 18.44
C ASN A 32 8.15 -10.47 18.08
N GLY A 33 8.87 -10.91 17.05
CA GLY A 33 8.80 -12.27 16.51
C GLY A 33 7.62 -12.54 15.57
N TYR A 34 6.59 -11.69 15.53
CA TYR A 34 5.48 -11.82 14.59
C TYR A 34 5.87 -11.28 13.22
N VAL A 35 5.37 -11.93 12.16
CA VAL A 35 5.49 -11.46 10.78
C VAL A 35 4.18 -10.78 10.38
N TYR A 36 4.26 -9.52 9.99
CA TYR A 36 3.14 -8.74 9.49
C TYR A 36 3.33 -8.50 7.99
N THR A 37 2.39 -8.97 7.20
CA THR A 37 2.37 -8.77 5.75
C THR A 37 1.00 -8.21 5.37
N GLY A 38 0.95 -7.14 4.57
CA GLY A 38 -0.31 -6.50 4.23
C GLY A 38 -0.34 -5.97 2.82
N THR A 39 -1.53 -5.88 2.25
CA THR A 39 -1.73 -5.41 0.87
C THR A 39 -2.15 -3.94 0.80
N GLU A 40 -2.05 -3.38 -0.41
CA GLU A 40 -2.73 -2.16 -0.80
C GLU A 40 -4.25 -2.34 -0.73
N ARG A 41 -4.96 -1.22 -0.62
CA ARG A 41 -6.41 -1.19 -0.81
C ARG A 41 -6.75 -1.42 -2.28
N ILE A 42 -7.76 -2.24 -2.55
CA ILE A 42 -8.29 -2.46 -3.90
C ILE A 42 -9.75 -2.05 -3.93
N ARG A 43 -10.10 -1.19 -4.89
CA ARG A 43 -11.46 -0.78 -5.18
C ARG A 43 -12.18 -1.88 -5.98
N ILE A 44 -13.35 -2.28 -5.50
CA ILE A 44 -14.16 -3.37 -6.06
C ILE A 44 -15.51 -2.82 -6.48
N PRO A 45 -15.83 -2.83 -7.79
CA PRO A 45 -17.16 -2.46 -8.26
C PRO A 45 -18.18 -3.54 -7.90
N GLY A 46 -19.39 -3.09 -7.56
CA GLY A 46 -20.57 -3.92 -7.28
C GLY A 46 -21.84 -3.08 -7.44
N SER A 47 -22.96 -3.47 -6.83
CA SER A 47 -24.14 -2.58 -6.72
C SER A 47 -23.83 -1.28 -5.97
N SER A 48 -22.82 -1.32 -5.10
CA SER A 48 -22.08 -0.18 -4.59
C SER A 48 -20.60 -0.52 -4.55
N THR A 49 -19.74 0.49 -4.57
CA THR A 49 -18.30 0.28 -4.55
C THR A 49 -17.80 0.13 -3.12
N VAL A 50 -16.96 -0.88 -2.91
CA VAL A 50 -16.21 -1.07 -1.65
C VAL A 50 -14.72 -1.08 -1.94
N GLU A 51 -13.92 -0.74 -0.94
CA GLU A 51 -12.48 -1.01 -0.96
C GLU A 51 -12.16 -2.12 0.04
N ILE A 52 -11.20 -2.98 -0.30
CA ILE A 52 -10.72 -4.00 0.64
C ILE A 52 -9.21 -3.97 0.78
N LYS A 53 -8.74 -4.38 1.95
CA LYS A 53 -7.34 -4.67 2.25
C LYS A 53 -7.26 -5.96 3.05
N LEU A 54 -6.26 -6.78 2.78
CA LEU A 54 -6.02 -8.02 3.48
C LEU A 54 -4.64 -7.96 4.13
N ASP A 55 -4.62 -8.26 5.42
CA ASP A 55 -3.41 -8.41 6.20
C ASP A 55 -3.26 -9.86 6.64
N LYS A 56 -2.01 -10.30 6.81
CA LYS A 56 -1.61 -11.59 7.35
C LYS A 56 -0.68 -11.34 8.52
N VAL A 57 -1.00 -11.94 9.66
CA VAL A 57 -0.15 -11.97 10.85
C VAL A 57 0.28 -13.40 11.08
N ALA A 58 1.56 -13.69 10.85
CA ALA A 58 2.16 -14.99 11.12
C ALA A 58 2.75 -14.99 12.54
N ILE A 59 2.29 -15.94 13.35
CA ILE A 59 2.71 -16.12 14.74
C ILE A 59 3.82 -17.18 14.77
N PRO A 60 4.94 -16.97 15.51
CA PRO A 60 5.96 -18.00 15.69
C PRO A 60 5.36 -19.33 16.16
N GLY A 61 5.56 -20.39 15.38
CA GLY A 61 5.07 -21.73 15.72
C GLY A 61 3.54 -21.91 15.68
N GLY A 62 2.79 -20.92 15.19
CA GLY A 62 1.33 -20.94 15.14
C GLY A 62 0.78 -20.76 13.72
N ALA A 63 -0.54 -20.94 13.59
CA ALA A 63 -1.26 -20.64 12.35
C ALA A 63 -1.29 -19.12 12.10
N ALA A 64 -1.26 -18.75 10.82
CA ALA A 64 -1.42 -17.34 10.44
C ALA A 64 -2.89 -16.90 10.64
N THR A 65 -3.07 -15.66 11.04
CA THR A 65 -4.39 -15.00 11.06
C THR A 65 -4.48 -14.00 9.93
N TYR A 66 -5.61 -13.97 9.24
CA TYR A 66 -5.89 -13.01 8.19
C TYR A 66 -6.86 -11.95 8.70
N ILE A 67 -6.60 -10.68 8.38
CA ILE A 67 -7.45 -9.56 8.78
C ILE A 67 -7.94 -8.89 7.50
N LEU A 68 -9.23 -9.08 7.21
CA LEU A 68 -9.91 -8.42 6.10
C LEU A 68 -10.48 -7.10 6.60
N HIS A 69 -10.04 -6.02 5.96
CA HIS A 69 -10.63 -4.70 6.09
C HIS A 69 -11.59 -4.48 4.93
N VAL A 70 -12.83 -4.10 5.22
CA VAL A 70 -13.81 -3.70 4.19
C VAL A 70 -14.21 -2.26 4.45
N TYR A 71 -13.94 -1.40 3.47
CA TYR A 71 -14.19 0.03 3.49
C TYR A 71 -15.41 0.34 2.60
N TYR A 72 -16.38 1.03 3.19
CA TYR A 72 -17.64 1.44 2.59
C TYR A 72 -17.62 2.95 2.39
N GLU A 73 -17.72 3.37 1.13
CA GLU A 73 -17.82 4.79 0.78
C GLU A 73 -19.21 5.31 1.15
N SER A 74 -19.29 6.42 1.89
CA SER A 74 -20.55 7.04 2.27
C SER A 74 -20.44 8.56 2.31
N SER A 75 -21.54 9.28 2.13
CA SER A 75 -21.62 10.73 2.35
C SER A 75 -21.59 11.14 3.82
N SER A 76 -21.63 10.17 4.74
CA SER A 76 -21.62 10.41 6.18
C SER A 76 -20.62 9.51 6.89
N ALA A 77 -20.00 10.04 7.94
CA ALA A 77 -19.18 9.25 8.84
C ALA A 77 -20.07 8.43 9.80
N TRP A 78 -19.68 7.19 10.04
CA TRP A 78 -20.30 6.28 10.99
C TRP A 78 -19.28 5.25 11.47
N LYS A 79 -19.62 4.55 12.56
CA LYS A 79 -18.80 3.49 13.15
C LYS A 79 -19.49 2.15 12.94
N MET A 80 -18.72 1.16 12.47
CA MET A 80 -19.19 -0.22 12.42
C MET A 80 -19.40 -0.74 13.86
N PRO A 81 -20.58 -1.25 14.24
CA PRO A 81 -20.83 -1.75 15.58
C PRO A 81 -19.87 -2.90 15.92
N LYS A 82 -19.48 -2.99 17.19
CA LYS A 82 -18.79 -4.18 17.69
C LYS A 82 -19.70 -5.39 17.47
N ASN A 83 -19.12 -6.50 17.04
CA ASN A 83 -19.79 -7.75 16.72
C ASN A 83 -20.77 -7.69 15.54
N ALA A 84 -20.81 -6.58 14.79
CA ALA A 84 -21.58 -6.49 13.55
C ALA A 84 -21.17 -7.61 12.59
N PRO A 85 -22.09 -8.47 12.14
CA PRO A 85 -21.75 -9.52 11.18
C PRO A 85 -21.48 -8.92 9.80
N LEU A 86 -20.48 -9.52 9.14
CA LEU A 86 -20.31 -9.51 7.70
C LEU A 86 -20.63 -10.93 7.22
N SER A 87 -21.65 -11.05 6.38
CA SER A 87 -21.99 -12.28 5.67
C SER A 87 -21.50 -12.16 4.22
N ILE A 88 -20.64 -13.07 3.80
CA ILE A 88 -20.13 -13.17 2.42
C ILE A 88 -20.81 -14.37 1.78
N MET A 89 -21.73 -14.12 0.86
CA MET A 89 -22.46 -15.19 0.17
C MET A 89 -21.61 -15.72 -0.98
N THR A 90 -21.30 -17.02 -0.92
CA THR A 90 -20.57 -17.70 -1.98
C THR A 90 -21.51 -18.29 -3.03
N SER A 91 -20.98 -18.60 -4.22
CA SER A 91 -21.81 -19.12 -5.34
C SER A 91 -22.37 -20.52 -5.08
N ASP A 92 -21.83 -21.26 -4.11
CA ASP A 92 -22.38 -22.54 -3.62
C ASP A 92 -23.51 -22.36 -2.59
N GLY A 93 -23.88 -21.12 -2.26
CA GLY A 93 -24.97 -20.79 -1.35
C GLY A 93 -24.63 -20.90 0.14
N ILE A 94 -23.38 -21.18 0.51
CA ILE A 94 -22.96 -21.37 1.91
C ILE A 94 -22.21 -20.13 2.42
N PRO A 95 -22.86 -19.22 3.16
CA PRO A 95 -22.23 -17.97 3.57
C PRO A 95 -21.03 -18.21 4.49
N VAL A 96 -20.02 -17.36 4.34
CA VAL A 96 -18.95 -17.18 5.33
C VAL A 96 -19.33 -15.99 6.19
N VAL A 97 -19.51 -16.18 7.49
CA VAL A 97 -19.98 -15.14 8.41
C VAL A 97 -18.95 -14.89 9.49
N VAL A 98 -18.45 -13.66 9.56
CA VAL A 98 -17.51 -13.22 10.60
C VAL A 98 -17.98 -11.92 11.20
N LYS A 99 -17.69 -11.73 12.49
CA LYS A 99 -18.09 -10.56 13.25
C LYS A 99 -16.97 -9.53 13.28
N ASN A 100 -17.32 -8.26 13.13
CA ASN A 100 -16.40 -7.16 13.38
C ASN A 100 -15.92 -7.23 14.83
N SER A 101 -14.64 -7.53 15.04
CA SER A 101 -14.05 -7.68 16.37
C SER A 101 -13.43 -6.39 16.90
N PHE A 102 -13.42 -5.33 16.07
CA PHE A 102 -12.80 -4.07 16.43
C PHE A 102 -13.73 -3.20 17.28
N ASP A 103 -13.24 -2.77 18.44
CA ASP A 103 -13.97 -1.95 19.40
C ASP A 103 -13.13 -0.78 19.88
N ASP A 104 -12.84 0.14 18.97
CA ASP A 104 -12.21 1.42 19.31
C ASP A 104 -13.29 2.50 19.32
N ALA A 105 -13.46 3.16 20.47
CA ALA A 105 -14.42 4.24 20.66
C ALA A 105 -14.19 5.42 19.69
N ASN A 106 -12.97 5.59 19.18
CA ASN A 106 -12.57 6.71 18.32
C ASN A 106 -12.56 6.37 16.82
N GLN A 107 -12.87 5.13 16.40
CA GLN A 107 -12.95 4.74 14.99
C GLN A 107 -14.33 5.00 14.36
N ILE A 108 -14.73 6.26 14.33
CA ILE A 108 -15.58 6.76 13.25
C ILE A 108 -14.64 7.01 12.06
N ALA A 109 -15.09 6.84 10.81
CA ALA A 109 -14.30 7.25 9.64
C ALA A 109 -13.75 8.67 9.89
N PRO A 110 -12.44 8.83 10.14
CA PRO A 110 -11.99 9.92 10.99
C PRO A 110 -12.26 11.27 10.31
N LYS A 111 -12.19 11.32 8.98
CA LYS A 111 -12.35 12.52 8.16
C LYS A 111 -12.90 12.18 6.77
N GLY A 112 -13.72 13.08 6.24
CA GLY A 112 -14.17 13.02 4.86
C GLY A 112 -13.06 13.49 3.91
N PHE A 113 -12.94 12.87 2.75
CA PHE A 113 -12.02 13.26 1.69
C PHE A 113 -12.79 13.53 0.40
N ARG A 114 -12.17 14.25 -0.54
CA ARG A 114 -12.76 14.49 -1.86
C ARG A 114 -12.48 13.30 -2.77
N ASN A 115 -13.52 12.64 -3.27
CA ASN A 115 -13.36 11.63 -4.32
C ASN A 115 -13.11 12.29 -5.69
N ASP A 116 -12.87 11.48 -6.72
CA ASP A 116 -12.57 11.95 -8.08
C ASP A 116 -13.70 12.81 -8.70
N ALA A 117 -14.94 12.66 -8.21
CA ALA A 117 -16.08 13.47 -8.60
C ALA A 117 -16.19 14.79 -7.79
N GLY A 118 -15.24 15.07 -6.89
CA GLY A 118 -15.24 16.24 -6.03
C GLY A 118 -16.23 16.16 -4.86
N ALA A 119 -16.91 15.03 -4.65
CA ALA A 119 -17.83 14.84 -3.53
C ALA A 119 -17.05 14.54 -2.24
N THR A 120 -17.54 15.04 -1.10
CA THR A 120 -17.00 14.64 0.20
C THR A 120 -17.55 13.27 0.56
N VAL A 121 -16.66 12.33 0.81
CA VAL A 121 -17.00 10.95 1.16
C VAL A 121 -16.16 10.47 2.34
N PHE A 122 -16.68 9.48 3.05
CA PHE A 122 -16.10 8.90 4.25
C PHE A 122 -15.87 7.42 4.01
N TRP A 123 -14.66 6.94 4.32
CA TRP A 123 -14.33 5.52 4.34
C TRP A 123 -14.67 4.94 5.71
N ASN A 124 -15.86 4.40 5.82
CA ASN A 124 -16.29 3.69 7.02
C ASN A 124 -15.87 2.24 6.88
N TYR A 125 -15.35 1.59 7.92
CA TYR A 125 -14.82 0.24 7.74
C TYR A 125 -15.10 -0.70 8.90
N GLY A 126 -15.10 -1.99 8.58
CA GLY A 126 -15.04 -3.09 9.54
C GLY A 126 -13.74 -3.86 9.40
N LYS A 127 -13.29 -4.48 10.50
CA LYS A 127 -12.14 -5.40 10.51
C LYS A 127 -12.60 -6.79 10.94
N TYR A 128 -12.30 -7.78 10.12
CA TYR A 128 -12.81 -9.14 10.25
C TYR A 128 -11.63 -10.12 10.25
N TYR A 129 -11.60 -11.00 11.24
CA TYR A 129 -10.48 -11.91 11.47
C TYR A 129 -10.88 -13.30 10.98
N TYR A 130 -10.07 -13.84 10.08
CA TYR A 130 -10.28 -15.11 9.42
C TYR A 130 -9.09 -16.02 9.64
N ASP A 131 -9.34 -17.32 9.65
CA ASP A 131 -8.27 -18.29 9.39
C ASP A 131 -7.99 -18.38 7.89
N GLU A 132 -6.99 -19.19 7.53
CA GLU A 132 -6.63 -19.38 6.12
C GLU A 132 -7.72 -20.10 5.31
N ALA A 133 -8.45 -21.04 5.93
CA ALA A 133 -9.45 -21.85 5.25
C ALA A 133 -10.64 -20.99 4.80
N ASP A 134 -11.09 -20.07 5.64
CA ASP A 134 -12.17 -19.14 5.30
C ASP A 134 -11.77 -18.18 4.17
N ILE A 135 -10.54 -17.63 4.21
CA ILE A 135 -10.07 -16.75 3.13
C ILE A 135 -9.96 -17.51 1.81
N ARG A 136 -9.44 -18.74 1.82
CA ARG A 136 -9.39 -19.61 0.63
C ARG A 136 -10.79 -19.89 0.10
N LYS A 137 -11.74 -20.19 0.98
CA LYS A 137 -13.14 -20.39 0.59
C LYS A 137 -13.71 -19.16 -0.12
N ILE A 138 -13.49 -17.95 0.40
CA ILE A 138 -13.92 -16.69 -0.24
C ILE A 138 -13.22 -16.48 -1.59
N ALA A 139 -11.92 -16.76 -1.68
CA ALA A 139 -11.14 -16.59 -2.90
C ALA A 139 -11.59 -17.55 -4.03
N GLU A 140 -11.96 -18.79 -3.69
CA GLU A 140 -12.14 -19.88 -4.66
C GLU A 140 -13.60 -20.14 -5.03
N LYS A 141 -14.55 -19.99 -4.10
CA LYS A 141 -15.95 -20.45 -4.28
C LYS A 141 -16.85 -19.49 -5.04
N GLY A 142 -16.32 -18.33 -5.45
CA GLY A 142 -17.09 -17.27 -6.05
C GLY A 142 -17.94 -16.54 -5.01
N VAL A 143 -18.00 -15.21 -5.09
CA VAL A 143 -18.78 -14.34 -4.19
C VAL A 143 -19.86 -13.64 -4.99
N THR A 144 -21.11 -13.80 -4.56
CA THR A 144 -22.28 -13.20 -5.21
C THR A 144 -22.75 -11.93 -4.49
N SER A 145 -22.57 -11.87 -3.17
CA SER A 145 -22.88 -10.68 -2.38
C SER A 145 -22.13 -10.62 -1.06
N ILE A 146 -22.09 -9.43 -0.49
CA ILE A 146 -21.80 -9.21 0.93
C ILE A 146 -22.95 -8.47 1.60
N ASP A 147 -23.18 -8.77 2.88
CA ASP A 147 -24.12 -8.07 3.75
C ASP A 147 -23.41 -7.71 5.05
N ALA A 148 -23.28 -6.42 5.33
CA ALA A 148 -22.65 -5.91 6.54
C ALA A 148 -23.63 -5.09 7.38
N THR A 149 -23.61 -5.30 8.69
CA THR A 149 -24.48 -4.58 9.63
C THR A 149 -23.88 -3.23 10.03
N ARG A 150 -24.27 -2.14 9.36
CA ARG A 150 -23.90 -0.76 9.70
C ARG A 150 -24.51 -0.30 11.04
N ARG A 151 -25.74 -0.72 11.35
CA ARG A 151 -26.41 -0.46 12.64
C ARG A 151 -27.45 -1.54 12.91
N TRP A 152 -27.79 -1.71 14.19
CA TRP A 152 -28.78 -2.71 14.63
C TRP A 152 -30.22 -2.22 14.38
N SER A 153 -30.59 -2.06 13.12
CA SER A 153 -31.95 -1.75 12.64
C SER A 153 -32.18 -2.40 11.26
N GLU A 154 -33.43 -2.53 10.85
CA GLU A 154 -33.82 -3.18 9.58
C GLU A 154 -33.20 -2.51 8.34
N ASP A 155 -33.09 -1.18 8.35
CA ASP A 155 -32.44 -0.37 7.33
C ASP A 155 -30.93 -0.18 7.57
N GLY A 156 -30.38 -0.89 8.58
CA GLY A 156 -29.00 -0.79 9.02
C GLY A 156 -28.03 -1.69 8.27
N HIS A 157 -28.42 -2.25 7.14
CA HIS A 157 -27.60 -3.20 6.38
C HIS A 157 -27.01 -2.57 5.12
N ILE A 158 -25.74 -2.90 4.83
CA ILE A 158 -25.07 -2.55 3.58
C ILE A 158 -24.96 -3.82 2.77
N LYS A 159 -25.82 -3.93 1.75
CA LYS A 159 -25.84 -5.07 0.83
C LYS A 159 -25.16 -4.68 -0.47
N VAL A 160 -24.13 -5.43 -0.84
CA VAL A 160 -23.42 -5.25 -2.11
C VAL A 160 -23.52 -6.53 -2.91
N THR A 161 -24.00 -6.44 -4.14
CA THR A 161 -24.08 -7.58 -5.07
C THR A 161 -23.02 -7.47 -6.15
N TYR A 162 -22.53 -8.62 -6.59
CA TYR A 162 -21.44 -8.77 -7.54
C TYR A 162 -21.89 -9.62 -8.73
N LYS A 163 -21.54 -9.21 -9.94
CA LYS A 163 -22.00 -9.90 -11.17
C LYS A 163 -21.04 -10.99 -11.62
N ALA A 164 -19.75 -10.85 -11.33
CA ALA A 164 -18.70 -11.68 -11.88
C ALA A 164 -17.63 -12.05 -10.85
N ASN A 165 -18.03 -12.28 -9.59
CA ASN A 165 -17.11 -12.61 -8.48
C ASN A 165 -16.00 -11.57 -8.30
N GLU A 166 -16.32 -10.28 -8.45
CA GLU A 166 -15.34 -9.20 -8.33
C GLU A 166 -14.69 -9.19 -6.94
N PHE A 167 -15.49 -9.46 -5.90
CA PHE A 167 -15.02 -9.53 -4.52
C PHE A 167 -14.08 -10.72 -4.28
N GLY A 168 -14.50 -11.95 -4.62
CA GLY A 168 -13.65 -13.13 -4.43
C GLY A 168 -12.38 -13.08 -5.28
N LYS A 169 -12.43 -12.54 -6.51
CA LYS A 169 -11.23 -12.29 -7.34
C LYS A 169 -10.28 -11.28 -6.70
N ALA A 170 -10.79 -10.23 -6.05
CA ALA A 170 -9.95 -9.28 -5.34
C ALA A 170 -9.29 -9.91 -4.11
N ILE A 171 -10.03 -10.72 -3.34
CA ILE A 171 -9.49 -11.51 -2.22
C ILE A 171 -8.43 -12.49 -2.72
N ALA A 172 -8.69 -13.22 -3.81
CA ALA A 172 -7.73 -14.16 -4.40
C ALA A 172 -6.41 -13.48 -4.77
N ARG A 173 -6.47 -12.30 -5.42
CA ARG A 173 -5.28 -11.51 -5.76
C ARG A 173 -4.50 -11.11 -4.51
N GLN A 174 -5.16 -10.53 -3.50
CA GLN A 174 -4.49 -10.12 -2.26
C GLN A 174 -3.93 -11.34 -1.49
N PHE A 175 -4.66 -12.44 -1.44
CA PHE A 175 -4.20 -13.68 -0.81
C PHE A 175 -2.97 -14.27 -1.50
N GLU A 176 -2.95 -14.25 -2.83
CA GLU A 176 -1.79 -14.65 -3.64
C GLU A 176 -0.59 -13.72 -3.37
N THR A 177 -0.80 -12.41 -3.32
CA THR A 177 0.23 -11.42 -2.93
C THR A 177 0.87 -11.79 -1.59
N LEU A 178 0.05 -12.03 -0.56
CA LEU A 178 0.53 -12.35 0.79
C LEU A 178 1.23 -13.71 0.85
N SER A 179 0.81 -14.67 0.02
CA SER A 179 1.41 -16.01 -0.03
C SER A 179 2.75 -16.02 -0.77
N LYS A 180 2.94 -15.11 -1.73
CA LYS A 180 4.18 -14.94 -2.49
C LYS A 180 5.14 -13.91 -1.89
N ALA A 181 4.76 -13.23 -0.82
CA ALA A 181 5.62 -12.28 -0.13
C ALA A 181 6.89 -13.00 0.36
N THR A 182 8.05 -12.41 0.09
CA THR A 182 9.33 -12.94 0.56
C THR A 182 9.37 -12.91 2.09
N ALA A 183 10.11 -13.81 2.73
CA ALA A 183 10.27 -13.74 4.17
C ALA A 183 10.96 -12.42 4.55
N PRO A 184 10.42 -11.62 5.48
CA PRO A 184 11.07 -10.38 5.90
C PRO A 184 12.41 -10.71 6.56
N LYS A 185 13.47 -10.03 6.09
CA LYS A 185 14.85 -10.28 6.51
C LYS A 185 15.20 -9.61 7.84
N THR A 186 14.49 -8.54 8.22
CA THR A 186 14.87 -7.69 9.35
C THR A 186 13.73 -7.45 10.34
N GLU A 187 14.10 -7.38 11.61
CA GLU A 187 13.23 -6.90 12.69
C GLU A 187 13.14 -5.37 12.60
N LEU A 188 11.93 -4.82 12.68
CA LEU A 188 11.76 -3.37 12.77
C LEU A 188 12.08 -2.89 14.19
N GLY A 189 13.36 -2.67 14.48
CA GLY A 189 13.76 -1.77 15.58
C GLY A 189 13.33 -0.33 15.24
N ASP A 190 12.95 0.50 16.20
CA ASP A 190 12.31 1.81 15.94
C ASP A 190 13.15 2.73 15.02
N GLN A 191 12.84 2.71 13.72
CA GLN A 191 13.50 3.48 12.66
C GLN A 191 12.84 4.83 12.40
N LEU A 192 11.85 5.22 13.19
CA LEU A 192 11.17 6.51 13.05
C LEU A 192 11.86 7.58 13.90
N GLN A 193 11.95 8.79 13.37
CA GLN A 193 12.56 9.95 14.02
C GLN A 193 11.51 10.97 14.46
N ALA A 194 10.50 11.22 13.62
CA ALA A 194 9.47 12.20 13.91
C ALA A 194 8.12 11.78 13.33
N ILE A 195 7.05 12.08 14.06
CA ILE A 195 5.67 12.01 13.60
C ILE A 195 5.06 13.38 13.90
N ASN A 196 4.60 14.07 12.86
CA ASN A 196 3.88 15.33 13.01
C ASN A 196 2.50 15.18 12.38
N ALA A 197 1.46 15.35 13.18
CA ALA A 197 0.09 15.37 12.72
C ALA A 197 -0.43 16.81 12.80
N GLN A 198 -0.76 17.40 11.65
CA GLN A 198 -1.44 18.70 11.57
C GLN A 198 -2.77 18.55 10.85
N GLY A 199 -3.86 18.80 11.58
CA GLY A 199 -5.20 18.58 11.04
C GLY A 199 -5.38 17.13 10.60
N SER A 200 -5.70 16.90 9.33
CA SER A 200 -5.88 15.57 8.72
C SER A 200 -4.62 14.97 8.12
N ASN A 201 -3.50 15.70 8.16
CA ASN A 201 -2.30 15.30 7.47
C ASN A 201 -1.33 14.66 8.45
N THR A 202 -0.65 13.62 7.99
CA THR A 202 0.36 12.91 8.77
C THR A 202 1.68 13.00 8.04
N LEU A 203 2.71 13.46 8.73
CA LEU A 203 4.08 13.44 8.26
C LEU A 203 4.88 12.49 9.16
N VAL A 204 5.60 11.56 8.55
CA VAL A 204 6.45 10.60 9.24
C VAL A 204 7.84 10.63 8.63
N GLU A 205 8.86 10.81 9.46
CA GLU A 205 10.25 10.80 9.04
C GLU A 205 10.96 9.58 9.62
N SER A 206 11.69 8.87 8.77
CA SER A 206 12.61 7.83 9.22
C SER A 206 13.98 8.41 9.55
N LYS A 207 14.71 7.72 10.44
CA LYS A 207 16.12 7.96 10.67
C LYS A 207 16.90 7.74 9.39
N THR A 208 17.94 8.54 9.19
CA THR A 208 18.93 8.27 8.14
C THR A 208 19.79 7.06 8.52
N VAL A 209 19.94 6.11 7.60
CA VAL A 209 20.74 4.90 7.77
C VAL A 209 21.85 4.86 6.74
N SER A 210 23.09 4.67 7.20
CA SER A 210 24.25 4.52 6.31
C SER A 210 24.20 3.18 5.59
N ILE A 211 24.35 3.23 4.26
CA ILE A 211 24.52 2.04 3.41
C ILE A 211 26.00 1.69 3.34
N ASN A 212 26.84 2.71 3.16
CA ASN A 212 28.29 2.61 3.13
C ASN A 212 28.90 3.99 3.47
N SER A 213 30.22 4.14 3.30
CA SER A 213 30.93 5.40 3.57
C SER A 213 30.55 6.56 2.62
N GLN A 214 29.90 6.26 1.49
CA GLN A 214 29.55 7.24 0.45
C GLN A 214 28.08 7.65 0.46
N LEU A 215 27.20 6.82 1.04
CA LEU A 215 25.76 7.01 0.97
C LEU A 215 25.06 6.64 2.26
N SER A 216 24.22 7.55 2.72
CA SER A 216 23.17 7.25 3.69
C SER A 216 21.80 7.60 3.12
N VAL A 217 20.75 6.93 3.60
CA VAL A 217 19.39 7.08 3.07
C VAL A 217 18.42 7.33 4.21
N GLY A 218 17.51 8.27 3.99
CA GLY A 218 16.31 8.48 4.78
C GLY A 218 15.08 8.54 3.88
N LEU A 219 13.92 8.35 4.48
CA LEU A 219 12.63 8.42 3.82
C LEU A 219 11.69 9.28 4.67
N VAL A 220 10.94 10.16 4.01
CA VAL A 220 9.80 10.88 4.58
C VAL A 220 8.54 10.41 3.90
N TYR A 221 7.46 10.29 4.66
CA TYR A 221 6.12 10.02 4.15
C TYR A 221 5.18 11.13 4.54
N LEU A 222 4.35 11.51 3.57
CA LEU A 222 3.31 12.49 3.73
C LEU A 222 1.98 11.87 3.33
N TYR A 223 1.03 11.90 4.26
CA TYR A 223 -0.37 11.59 4.04
C TYR A 223 -1.20 12.87 4.01
N TYR A 224 -1.99 13.04 2.95
CA TYR A 224 -2.89 14.17 2.78
C TYR A 224 -4.33 13.71 3.03
N GLY A 225 -4.81 13.87 4.27
CA GLY A 225 -6.15 13.36 4.65
C GLY A 225 -7.32 13.97 3.88
N SER A 226 -7.17 15.17 3.31
CA SER A 226 -8.22 15.80 2.50
C SER A 226 -8.45 15.14 1.14
N THR A 227 -7.43 14.47 0.61
CA THR A 227 -7.45 13.83 -0.71
C THR A 227 -7.19 12.32 -0.64
N ASN A 228 -6.88 11.79 0.55
CA ASN A 228 -6.43 10.41 0.76
C ASN A 228 -5.23 10.02 -0.14
N LYS A 229 -4.40 11.02 -0.50
CA LYS A 229 -3.19 10.82 -1.29
C LYS A 229 -1.97 10.70 -0.39
N GLU A 230 -0.93 10.10 -0.94
CA GLU A 230 0.34 9.85 -0.26
C GLU A 230 1.49 10.35 -1.12
N SER A 231 2.59 10.73 -0.48
CA SER A 231 3.84 11.11 -1.14
C SER A 231 5.03 10.69 -0.29
N TYR A 232 6.18 10.55 -0.96
CA TYR A 232 7.41 10.10 -0.34
C TYR A 232 8.56 11.01 -0.75
N ASP A 233 9.37 11.44 0.22
CA ASP A 233 10.63 12.13 -0.05
C ASP A 233 11.76 11.15 0.24
N LEU A 234 12.53 10.80 -0.79
CA LEU A 234 13.76 10.04 -0.66
C LEU A 234 14.90 11.02 -0.38
N ASN A 235 15.50 10.90 0.80
CA ASN A 235 16.66 11.69 1.19
C ASN A 235 17.93 10.86 1.02
N LEU A 236 18.80 11.27 0.10
CA LEU A 236 20.13 10.69 -0.08
C LEU A 236 21.16 11.64 0.52
N TYR A 237 22.03 11.13 1.38
CA TYR A 237 23.15 11.88 1.93
C TYR A 237 24.48 11.35 1.38
N LEU A 238 25.17 12.19 0.63
CA LEU A 238 26.48 12.00 0.03
C LEU A 238 27.49 12.96 0.69
N PRO A 239 28.24 12.50 1.71
CA PRO A 239 29.16 13.36 2.47
C PRO A 239 30.19 14.07 1.59
N GLY A 240 30.41 15.36 1.85
CA GLY A 240 31.44 16.16 1.16
C GLY A 240 31.15 16.50 -0.29
N LYS A 241 29.90 16.31 -0.76
CA LYS A 241 29.46 16.70 -2.11
C LYS A 241 28.63 17.98 -2.07
N ASN A 242 28.69 18.76 -3.14
CA ASN A 242 27.82 19.90 -3.35
C ASN A 242 26.88 19.58 -4.51
N ILE A 243 25.58 19.68 -4.28
CA ILE A 243 24.57 19.14 -5.18
C ILE A 243 23.58 20.26 -5.50
N PRO A 244 23.64 20.85 -6.70
CA PRO A 244 22.83 22.02 -7.04
C PRO A 244 21.35 21.67 -7.14
N LEU A 245 20.48 22.66 -6.93
CA LEU A 245 19.06 22.54 -7.24
C LEU A 245 18.85 22.13 -8.71
N GLY A 246 17.95 21.18 -8.95
CA GLY A 246 17.69 20.64 -10.29
C GLY A 246 18.73 19.62 -10.77
N ALA A 247 19.75 19.29 -9.96
CA ALA A 247 20.70 18.23 -10.30
C ALA A 247 19.98 16.92 -10.62
N ALA A 248 20.38 16.27 -11.72
CA ALA A 248 19.78 15.00 -12.11
C ALA A 248 20.22 13.88 -11.16
N VAL A 249 19.25 13.03 -10.82
CA VAL A 249 19.44 11.85 -9.98
C VAL A 249 18.89 10.66 -10.74
N THR A 250 19.76 9.71 -11.07
CA THR A 250 19.39 8.53 -11.84
C THR A 250 19.61 7.28 -10.98
N VAL A 251 18.55 6.49 -10.81
CA VAL A 251 18.62 5.19 -10.15
C VAL A 251 18.40 4.10 -11.18
N VAL A 252 19.32 3.14 -11.25
CA VAL A 252 19.18 1.94 -12.09
C VAL A 252 18.89 0.77 -11.17
N THR A 253 17.74 0.14 -11.36
CA THR A 253 17.36 -1.06 -10.62
C THR A 253 18.15 -2.28 -11.11
N THR A 254 18.21 -3.35 -10.30
CA THR A 254 18.83 -4.63 -10.74
C THR A 254 18.09 -5.26 -11.91
N GLY A 255 16.79 -4.96 -12.08
CA GLY A 255 15.98 -5.36 -13.23
C GLY A 255 16.16 -4.47 -14.48
N GLY A 256 17.06 -3.49 -14.47
CA GLY A 256 17.36 -2.62 -15.62
C GLY A 256 16.41 -1.43 -15.81
N LYS A 257 15.37 -1.27 -14.98
CA LYS A 257 14.54 -0.06 -14.97
C LYS A 257 15.39 1.14 -14.54
N THR A 258 15.34 2.21 -15.32
CA THR A 258 15.93 3.51 -15.01
C THR A 258 14.86 4.43 -14.45
N ILE A 259 15.15 5.04 -13.31
CA ILE A 259 14.30 6.01 -12.61
C ILE A 259 15.04 7.35 -12.64
N GLN A 260 14.41 8.38 -13.19
CA GLN A 260 14.98 9.72 -13.30
C GLN A 260 14.23 10.66 -12.36
N MET A 261 14.98 11.32 -11.49
CA MET A 261 14.50 12.30 -10.52
C MET A 261 15.42 13.51 -10.55
N GLN A 262 15.04 14.56 -9.83
CA GLN A 262 15.87 15.75 -9.66
C GLN A 262 16.05 16.05 -8.17
N GLN A 263 17.10 16.80 -7.86
CA GLN A 263 17.25 17.45 -6.56
C GLN A 263 16.26 18.61 -6.48
N GLU A 264 15.35 18.54 -5.52
CA GLU A 264 14.20 19.45 -5.44
C GLU A 264 14.28 20.45 -4.28
N LYS A 265 15.26 20.29 -3.39
CA LYS A 265 15.45 21.19 -2.25
C LYS A 265 16.93 21.52 -2.03
N ASP A 266 17.28 22.79 -2.18
CA ASP A 266 18.60 23.30 -1.84
C ASP A 266 18.63 23.76 -0.38
N VAL A 267 18.94 22.82 0.52
CA VAL A 267 18.84 23.08 1.97
C VAL A 267 20.12 22.78 2.71
N GLN A 268 20.90 21.78 2.27
CA GLN A 268 22.07 21.28 2.99
C GLN A 268 23.09 20.64 2.06
N ALA A 269 24.37 20.94 2.30
CA ALA A 269 25.49 20.33 1.58
C ALA A 269 25.45 18.80 1.68
N GLY A 270 25.62 18.15 0.53
CA GLY A 270 25.66 16.70 0.40
C GLY A 270 24.30 16.01 0.53
N ARG A 271 23.19 16.74 0.67
CA ARG A 271 21.85 16.11 0.67
C ARG A 271 21.18 16.24 -0.67
N VAL A 272 20.42 15.21 -1.02
CA VAL A 272 19.54 15.15 -2.19
C VAL A 272 18.16 14.79 -1.68
N PHE A 273 17.16 15.59 -2.06
CA PHE A 273 15.76 15.32 -1.81
C PHE A 273 15.08 15.07 -3.15
N CYS A 274 14.67 13.83 -3.36
CA CYS A 274 13.95 13.40 -4.56
C CYS A 274 12.54 12.93 -4.21
N TYR A 275 11.62 13.02 -5.16
CA TYR A 275 10.22 12.60 -4.99
C TYR A 275 9.88 11.42 -5.91
N PRO A 276 10.27 10.19 -5.56
CA PRO A 276 9.85 9.02 -6.33
C PRO A 276 8.34 8.80 -6.18
N SER A 277 7.71 8.32 -7.25
CA SER A 277 6.40 7.67 -7.15
C SER A 277 6.46 6.40 -6.30
N ILE A 278 5.31 5.94 -5.80
CA ILE A 278 5.24 4.69 -5.04
C ILE A 278 5.76 3.48 -5.83
N ASP A 279 5.49 3.43 -7.14
CA ASP A 279 5.94 2.33 -8.01
C ASP A 279 7.45 2.36 -8.23
N GLU A 280 8.05 3.55 -8.29
CA GLU A 280 9.50 3.72 -8.33
C GLU A 280 10.14 3.32 -7.00
N LEU A 281 9.55 3.73 -5.88
CA LEU A 281 10.01 3.33 -4.54
C LEU A 281 9.98 1.81 -4.36
N LYS A 282 8.87 1.16 -4.73
CA LYS A 282 8.73 -0.31 -4.71
C LYS A 282 9.69 -1.00 -5.69
N ALA A 283 10.00 -0.40 -6.84
CA ALA A 283 11.01 -0.95 -7.72
C ALA A 283 12.41 -0.90 -7.08
N MET A 284 12.73 0.18 -6.37
CA MET A 284 14.00 0.33 -5.65
C MET A 284 14.13 -0.65 -4.46
N THR A 285 13.04 -1.00 -3.76
CA THR A 285 13.09 -2.03 -2.70
C THR A 285 13.31 -3.44 -3.23
N LYS A 286 13.00 -3.71 -4.51
CA LYS A 286 13.29 -4.99 -5.16
C LYS A 286 14.77 -5.16 -5.56
N GLY A 287 15.51 -4.06 -5.75
CA GLY A 287 16.93 -4.10 -6.10
C GLY A 287 17.44 -2.83 -6.80
N VAL A 288 18.56 -2.28 -6.36
CA VAL A 288 19.27 -1.16 -7.00
C VAL A 288 20.70 -1.56 -7.34
N SER A 289 21.09 -1.40 -8.60
CA SER A 289 22.46 -1.69 -9.09
C SER A 289 23.35 -0.45 -9.08
N ARG A 290 22.78 0.73 -9.36
CA ARG A 290 23.55 1.98 -9.44
C ARG A 290 22.71 3.21 -9.13
N ILE A 291 23.31 4.18 -8.45
CA ILE A 291 22.79 5.54 -8.30
C ILE A 291 23.82 6.52 -8.86
N THR A 292 23.38 7.44 -9.69
CA THR A 292 24.20 8.54 -10.20
C THR A 292 23.56 9.87 -9.80
N VAL A 293 24.36 10.79 -9.26
CA VAL A 293 23.93 12.13 -8.86
C VAL A 293 24.85 13.15 -9.51
N GLU A 294 24.28 14.11 -10.23
CA GLU A 294 25.04 15.23 -10.77
C GLU A 294 25.52 16.17 -9.65
N THR A 295 26.78 16.60 -9.71
CA THR A 295 27.37 17.53 -8.74
C THR A 295 28.08 18.67 -9.47
N ASP A 296 28.45 19.73 -8.73
CA ASP A 296 29.25 20.83 -9.26
C ASP A 296 30.62 20.42 -9.83
N LYS A 297 31.16 19.29 -9.38
CA LYS A 297 32.44 18.71 -9.81
C LYS A 297 32.27 17.53 -10.78
N GLY A 298 31.07 17.34 -11.32
CA GLY A 298 30.71 16.24 -12.22
C GLY A 298 29.96 15.10 -11.51
N PRO A 299 29.48 14.09 -12.27
CA PRO A 299 28.62 13.05 -11.74
C PRO A 299 29.34 12.15 -10.73
N VAL A 300 28.67 11.88 -9.61
CA VAL A 300 29.07 10.86 -8.64
C VAL A 300 28.25 9.61 -8.90
N SER A 301 28.92 8.48 -9.14
CA SER A 301 28.26 7.18 -9.34
C SER A 301 28.60 6.21 -8.21
N ILE A 302 27.56 5.63 -7.62
CA ILE A 302 27.64 4.66 -6.54
C ILE A 302 27.05 3.36 -7.06
N SER A 303 27.87 2.31 -7.14
CA SER A 303 27.44 0.98 -7.59
C SER A 303 27.27 0.05 -6.41
N PHE A 304 26.28 -0.84 -6.48
CA PHE A 304 25.97 -1.78 -5.41
C PHE A 304 26.17 -3.21 -5.90
N ASN A 305 26.94 -3.97 -5.14
CA ASN A 305 27.06 -5.42 -5.31
C ASN A 305 26.10 -6.05 -4.30
N GLY A 306 24.96 -6.58 -4.75
CA GLY A 306 23.93 -7.18 -3.88
C GLY A 306 22.78 -6.24 -3.54
N ASP A 307 22.15 -6.43 -2.38
CA ASP A 307 20.89 -5.79 -1.99
C ASP A 307 21.03 -4.73 -0.90
N ALA A 308 22.23 -4.22 -0.64
CA ALA A 308 22.50 -3.31 0.49
C ALA A 308 21.59 -2.05 0.49
N PHE A 309 21.47 -1.36 -0.64
CA PHE A 309 20.57 -0.21 -0.75
C PHE A 309 19.10 -0.62 -0.57
N SER A 310 18.68 -1.65 -1.28
CA SER A 310 17.30 -2.12 -1.28
C SER A 310 16.87 -2.66 0.08
N SER A 311 17.75 -3.31 0.81
CA SER A 311 17.50 -3.80 2.18
C SER A 311 17.33 -2.65 3.17
N VAL A 312 18.13 -1.59 3.05
CA VAL A 312 17.95 -0.39 3.88
C VAL A 312 16.65 0.33 3.51
N LEU A 313 16.38 0.53 2.22
CA LEU A 313 15.17 1.19 1.77
C LEU A 313 13.90 0.41 2.17
N ASP A 314 13.90 -0.92 2.00
CA ASP A 314 12.79 -1.79 2.40
C ASP A 314 12.53 -1.70 3.91
N LYS A 315 13.58 -1.68 4.73
CA LYS A 315 13.47 -1.47 6.18
C LYS A 315 12.83 -0.12 6.52
N LEU A 316 13.28 0.98 5.90
CA LEU A 316 12.75 2.33 6.14
C LEU A 316 11.31 2.45 5.66
N TYR A 317 11.00 1.94 4.47
CA TYR A 317 9.66 1.92 3.91
C TYR A 317 8.70 1.17 4.83
N ASN A 318 9.03 -0.06 5.24
CA ASN A 318 8.20 -0.84 6.16
C ASN A 318 8.03 -0.16 7.53
N ALA A 319 9.06 0.49 8.05
CA ALA A 319 8.97 1.24 9.31
C ALA A 319 7.95 2.38 9.25
N ILE A 320 7.94 3.12 8.14
CA ILE A 320 6.99 4.21 7.92
C ILE A 320 5.57 3.69 7.70
N GLN A 321 5.42 2.59 6.96
CA GLN A 321 4.10 1.99 6.72
C GLN A 321 3.40 1.53 8.00
N ARG A 322 4.14 1.21 9.07
CA ARG A 322 3.56 0.90 10.39
C ARG A 322 2.71 2.05 10.94
N VAL A 323 3.02 3.30 10.62
CA VAL A 323 2.32 4.49 11.12
C VAL A 323 1.31 5.02 10.12
N ALA A 324 1.55 4.86 8.82
CA ALA A 324 0.62 5.23 7.75
C ALA A 324 -0.74 4.48 7.79
N VAL A 325 -0.82 3.40 8.56
CA VAL A 325 -1.99 2.52 8.69
C VAL A 325 -2.79 2.78 9.99
N LEU A 326 -2.34 3.71 10.84
CA LEU A 326 -3.05 4.19 12.03
C LEU A 326 -3.83 5.48 11.72
#